data_AF-A0ABD2JMD8-F1
#
_entry.id   AF-A0ABD2JMD8-F1
#
_cell.length_a   1.000
_cell.length_b   1.000
_cell.length_c   1.000
_cell.angle_alpha   90.00
_cell.angle_beta   90.00
_cell.angle_gamma   90.00
#
_symmetry.space_group_name_H-M   'P 1'
#
loop_
_entity.id
_entity.type
_entity.pdbx_description
1 polymer ?
#
loop_
_entity_poly.entity_id
_entity_poly.type
_entity_poly.pdbx_seq_one_letter_code
_entity_poly.pdbx_strand_id
1 'polypeptide(L)'
;MTSSSMSANLSDRMKLLLGTANRADIQFLVGEEKELFRAHKHILTLTSDVFEAMFHDTKNAKTEAELPNPVEMPDVEAAAFKVMLSFIYAADLSKLDGKNAMAVLYAAKKYGINGLIGQCLQKISILNLSNVFLAFVQARLLDLEELMDPSKGFYNKAEDKVTLAIDIFVEEQKGTKKRKLFR
;
A
#
# COMPACT_ATOMS: atom_id res chain seq x y z
N MET A 1 -0.73 -33.21 21.93
CA MET A 1 -1.37 -31.96 22.35
C MET A 1 -0.32 -31.10 23.02
N THR A 2 0.30 -30.16 22.29
CA THR A 2 1.20 -29.18 22.88
C THR A 2 0.52 -27.83 22.83
N SER A 3 -0.08 -27.45 23.96
CA SER A 3 -0.44 -26.07 24.25
C SER A 3 0.86 -25.27 24.36
N SER A 4 1.22 -24.52 23.33
CA SER A 4 2.18 -23.43 23.48
C SER A 4 1.36 -22.16 23.65
N SER A 5 1.26 -21.67 24.88
CA SER A 5 0.67 -20.37 25.15
C SER A 5 1.61 -19.31 24.57
N MET A 6 1.19 -18.69 23.48
CA MET A 6 1.75 -17.42 23.05
C MET A 6 0.60 -16.44 23.11
N SER A 7 0.65 -15.51 24.06
CA SER A 7 -0.11 -14.27 23.97
C SER A 7 0.43 -13.47 22.78
N ALA A 8 0.24 -14.01 21.58
CA ALA A 8 0.47 -13.31 20.33
C ALA A 8 -0.51 -12.15 20.34
N ASN A 9 0.01 -10.93 20.16
CA ASN A 9 -0.83 -9.75 20.14
C ASN A 9 -1.85 -9.86 18.99
N LEU A 10 -2.86 -8.98 18.97
CA LEU A 10 -3.92 -9.06 17.96
C LEU A 10 -3.35 -9.08 16.53
N SER A 11 -2.29 -8.31 16.24
CA SER A 11 -1.65 -8.26 14.92
C SER A 11 -1.12 -9.64 14.51
N ASP A 12 -0.40 -10.34 15.40
CA ASP A 12 0.14 -11.68 15.10
C ASP A 12 -0.97 -12.70 14.83
N ARG A 13 -2.08 -12.64 15.58
CA ARG A 13 -3.25 -13.49 15.35
C ARG A 13 -3.91 -13.21 14.01
N MET A 14 -3.98 -11.94 13.60
CA MET A 14 -4.52 -11.56 12.29
C MET A 14 -3.61 -11.98 11.13
N LYS A 15 -2.28 -11.90 11.30
CA LYS A 15 -1.32 -12.43 10.32
C LYS A 15 -1.47 -13.95 10.17
N LEU A 16 -1.65 -14.67 11.28
CA LEU A 16 -1.90 -16.11 11.25
C LEU A 16 -3.23 -16.44 10.54
N LEU A 17 -4.29 -15.66 10.80
CA LEU A 17 -5.58 -15.82 10.12
C LEU A 17 -5.44 -15.65 8.60
N LEU A 18 -4.74 -14.61 8.15
CA LEU A 18 -4.45 -14.39 6.73
C LEU A 18 -3.60 -15.52 6.14
N GLY A 19 -2.53 -15.93 6.83
CA GLY A 19 -1.59 -16.93 6.34
C GLY A 19 -2.16 -18.36 6.27
N THR A 20 -3.08 -18.70 7.17
CA THR A 20 -3.75 -20.01 7.17
C THR A 20 -5.00 -20.04 6.27
N ALA A 21 -5.55 -18.87 5.93
CA ALA A 21 -6.81 -18.72 5.21
C ALA A 21 -7.98 -19.54 5.84
N ASN A 22 -7.90 -19.81 7.14
CA ASN A 22 -8.89 -20.61 7.84
C ASN A 22 -10.23 -19.87 7.88
N ARG A 23 -11.30 -20.49 7.34
CA ARG A 23 -12.63 -19.88 7.17
C ARG A 23 -12.66 -18.68 6.22
N ALA A 24 -11.73 -18.61 5.28
CA ALA A 24 -11.85 -17.70 4.14
C ALA A 24 -13.16 -17.97 3.38
N ASP A 25 -13.88 -16.92 3.04
CA ASP A 25 -15.20 -16.92 2.38
C ASP A 25 -15.17 -16.20 1.01
N ILE A 26 -13.98 -15.79 0.57
CA ILE A 26 -13.73 -15.18 -0.74
C ILE A 26 -12.37 -15.61 -1.31
N GLN A 27 -12.32 -15.69 -2.64
CA GLN A 27 -11.12 -15.96 -3.43
C GLN A 27 -10.90 -14.88 -4.48
N PHE A 28 -9.63 -14.62 -4.80
CA PHE A 28 -9.21 -13.71 -5.85
C PHE A 28 -8.21 -14.39 -6.77
N LEU A 29 -8.32 -14.16 -8.08
CA LEU A 29 -7.27 -14.46 -9.06
C LEU A 29 -6.66 -13.13 -9.48
N VAL A 30 -5.42 -12.90 -9.08
CA VAL A 30 -4.77 -11.59 -9.16
C VAL A 30 -3.63 -11.62 -10.17
N GLY A 31 -3.49 -10.53 -10.92
CA GLY A 31 -2.48 -10.36 -11.95
C GLY A 31 -2.75 -11.20 -13.20
N GLU A 32 -1.88 -11.04 -14.19
CA GLU A 32 -1.91 -11.83 -15.43
C GLU A 32 -1.64 -13.31 -15.15
N GLU A 33 -0.83 -13.58 -14.13
CA GLU A 33 -0.49 -14.90 -13.60
C GLU A 33 -1.65 -15.62 -12.92
N LYS A 34 -2.76 -14.93 -12.64
CA LYS A 34 -3.93 -15.44 -11.92
C LYS A 34 -3.54 -16.11 -10.59
N GLU A 35 -2.68 -15.48 -9.79
CA GLU A 35 -2.29 -16.00 -8.49
C GLU A 35 -3.51 -16.02 -7.55
N LEU A 36 -3.75 -17.16 -6.90
CA LEU A 36 -4.92 -17.37 -6.06
C LEU A 36 -4.70 -16.85 -4.63
N PHE A 37 -5.51 -15.90 -4.22
CA PHE A 37 -5.56 -15.40 -2.85
C PHE A 37 -6.87 -15.78 -2.18
N ARG A 38 -6.81 -16.09 -0.88
CA ARG A 38 -7.98 -16.33 -0.02
C ARG A 38 -8.04 -15.28 1.07
N ALA A 39 -9.23 -14.77 1.35
CA ALA A 39 -9.44 -13.73 2.36
C ALA A 39 -10.83 -13.85 3.01
N HIS A 40 -11.16 -12.86 3.85
CA HIS A 40 -12.40 -12.80 4.62
C HIS A 40 -13.15 -11.52 4.25
N LYS A 41 -14.36 -11.65 3.71
CA LYS A 41 -15.20 -10.54 3.24
C LYS A 41 -15.36 -9.47 4.31
N HIS A 42 -15.74 -9.86 5.52
CA HIS A 42 -15.95 -8.93 6.62
C HIS A 42 -14.73 -8.08 6.96
N ILE A 43 -13.52 -8.64 6.91
CA ILE A 43 -12.30 -7.88 7.18
C ILE A 43 -12.06 -6.87 6.06
N LEU A 44 -12.28 -7.26 4.81
CA LEU A 44 -12.11 -6.39 3.64
C LEU A 44 -13.13 -5.24 3.64
N THR A 45 -14.42 -5.51 3.89
CA THR A 45 -15.48 -4.49 3.88
C THR A 45 -15.30 -3.45 4.99
N LEU A 46 -14.76 -3.84 6.15
CA LEU A 46 -14.46 -2.89 7.24
C LEU A 46 -13.38 -1.87 6.85
N THR A 47 -12.61 -2.13 5.80
CA THR A 47 -11.48 -1.29 5.37
C THR A 47 -11.72 -0.59 4.02
N SER A 48 -12.80 -0.92 3.31
CA SER A 48 -13.01 -0.48 1.94
C SER A 48 -14.48 -0.55 1.54
N ASP A 49 -15.03 0.61 1.21
CA ASP A 49 -16.38 0.73 0.63
C ASP A 49 -16.46 0.08 -0.76
N VAL A 50 -15.32 0.00 -1.47
CA VAL A 50 -15.23 -0.70 -2.77
C VAL A 50 -15.44 -2.20 -2.58
N PHE A 51 -14.80 -2.80 -1.56
CA PHE A 51 -15.05 -4.19 -1.21
C PHE A 51 -16.47 -4.41 -0.68
N GLU A 52 -17.01 -3.47 0.09
CA GLU A 52 -18.41 -3.54 0.52
C GLU A 52 -19.38 -3.59 -0.66
N ALA A 53 -19.26 -2.66 -1.61
CA ALA A 53 -20.06 -2.64 -2.82
C ALA A 53 -19.87 -3.93 -3.65
N MET A 54 -18.62 -4.36 -3.85
CA MET A 54 -18.28 -5.58 -4.58
C MET A 54 -18.98 -6.83 -4.01
N PHE A 55 -19.07 -6.94 -2.68
CA PHE A 55 -19.65 -8.11 -2.02
C PHE A 55 -21.14 -7.99 -1.74
N HIS A 56 -21.71 -6.77 -1.79
CA HIS A 56 -23.15 -6.58 -1.64
C HIS A 56 -23.92 -7.29 -2.78
N ASP A 57 -23.40 -7.23 -4.00
CA ASP A 57 -24.03 -7.84 -5.18
C ASP A 57 -23.85 -9.36 -5.25
N THR A 58 -22.80 -9.90 -4.60
CA THR A 58 -22.53 -11.35 -4.59
C THR A 58 -23.35 -12.13 -3.56
N LYS A 59 -24.02 -11.45 -2.60
CA LYS A 59 -24.86 -12.09 -1.57
C LYS A 59 -26.09 -12.80 -2.14
N ASN A 60 -26.48 -12.50 -3.38
CA ASN A 60 -27.66 -13.06 -4.04
C ASN A 60 -27.36 -14.35 -4.83
N ALA A 61 -26.10 -14.81 -4.88
CA ALA A 61 -25.68 -15.92 -5.72
C ALA A 61 -25.08 -17.09 -4.90
N LYS A 62 -25.97 -17.99 -4.47
CA LYS A 62 -25.75 -19.43 -4.21
C LYS A 62 -25.21 -19.90 -2.85
N THR A 63 -25.61 -21.14 -2.60
CA THR A 63 -25.65 -22.01 -1.41
C THR A 63 -24.30 -22.33 -0.75
N GLU A 64 -24.35 -22.49 0.57
CA GLU A 64 -23.28 -22.55 1.59
C GLU A 64 -22.25 -23.71 1.49
N ALA A 65 -22.18 -24.44 0.38
CA ALA A 65 -21.35 -25.65 0.30
C ALA A 65 -19.96 -25.43 -0.33
N GLU A 66 -19.76 -24.39 -1.16
CA GLU A 66 -18.50 -24.16 -1.88
C GLU A 66 -18.10 -22.68 -1.81
N LEU A 67 -16.78 -22.42 -1.80
CA LEU A 67 -16.28 -21.06 -1.97
C LEU A 67 -16.77 -20.51 -3.32
N PRO A 68 -17.25 -19.26 -3.37
CA PRO A 68 -17.70 -18.67 -4.62
C PRO A 68 -16.57 -18.63 -5.64
N ASN A 69 -16.91 -18.58 -6.93
CA ASN A 69 -15.95 -18.38 -8.00
C ASN A 69 -15.00 -17.22 -7.67
N PRO A 70 -13.69 -17.37 -7.90
CA PRO A 70 -12.74 -16.30 -7.60
C PRO A 70 -13.06 -15.01 -8.33
N VAL A 71 -12.89 -13.88 -7.65
CA VAL A 71 -12.95 -12.55 -8.25
C VAL A 71 -11.66 -12.30 -9.02
N GLU A 72 -11.76 -12.03 -10.32
CA GLU A 72 -10.59 -11.74 -11.15
C GLU A 72 -10.15 -10.27 -11.01
N MET A 73 -8.84 -10.06 -10.85
CA MET A 73 -8.19 -8.76 -10.72
C MET A 73 -6.94 -8.70 -11.61
N PRO A 74 -7.10 -8.70 -12.94
CA PRO A 74 -5.98 -8.81 -13.87
C PRO A 74 -5.07 -7.56 -13.88
N ASP A 75 -5.58 -6.41 -13.47
CA ASP A 75 -4.87 -5.12 -13.50
C ASP A 75 -4.13 -4.79 -12.20
N VAL A 76 -4.15 -5.70 -11.22
CA VAL A 76 -3.44 -5.55 -9.95
C VAL A 76 -2.36 -6.60 -9.88
N GLU A 77 -1.12 -6.20 -9.64
CA GLU A 77 -0.01 -7.13 -9.44
C GLU A 77 -0.20 -7.96 -8.16
N ALA A 78 0.04 -9.28 -8.21
CA ALA A 78 -0.12 -10.14 -7.04
C ALA A 78 0.77 -9.71 -5.85
N ALA A 79 1.99 -9.25 -6.13
CA ALA A 79 2.89 -8.73 -5.10
C ALA A 79 2.31 -7.51 -4.39
N ALA A 80 1.68 -6.59 -5.13
CA ALA A 80 1.03 -5.41 -4.57
C ALA A 80 -0.20 -5.78 -3.74
N PHE A 81 -1.04 -6.69 -4.25
CA PHE A 81 -2.21 -7.18 -3.54
C PHE A 81 -1.86 -7.88 -2.23
N LYS A 82 -0.75 -8.64 -2.21
CA LYS A 82 -0.24 -9.29 -0.99
C LYS A 82 0.17 -8.29 0.09
N VAL A 83 0.79 -7.17 -0.29
CA VAL A 83 1.12 -6.08 0.64
C VAL A 83 -0.17 -5.43 1.14
N MET A 84 -1.13 -5.16 0.26
CA MET A 84 -2.42 -4.59 0.62
C MET A 84 -3.18 -5.47 1.62
N LEU A 85 -3.25 -6.79 1.42
CA LEU A 85 -3.84 -7.72 2.39
C LEU A 85 -3.11 -7.72 3.73
N SER A 86 -1.77 -7.69 3.70
CA SER A 86 -0.97 -7.64 4.94
C SER A 86 -1.26 -6.37 5.75
N PHE A 87 -1.44 -5.24 5.06
CA PHE A 87 -1.85 -3.97 5.68
C PHE A 87 -3.27 -4.04 6.24
N ILE A 88 -4.24 -4.53 5.46
CA ILE A 88 -5.65 -4.63 5.89
C ILE A 88 -5.78 -5.46 7.17
N TYR A 89 -5.07 -6.58 7.28
CA TYR A 89 -5.22 -7.49 8.42
C TYR A 89 -4.49 -7.02 9.67
N ALA A 90 -3.33 -6.37 9.51
CA ALA A 90 -2.36 -6.26 10.59
C ALA A 90 -1.59 -4.93 10.61
N ALA A 91 -1.95 -3.97 9.74
CA ALA A 91 -1.17 -2.77 9.44
C ALA A 91 0.31 -3.08 9.10
N ASP A 92 0.57 -4.28 8.54
CA ASP A 92 1.91 -4.77 8.27
C ASP A 92 2.47 -4.19 6.96
N LEU A 93 3.52 -3.38 7.09
CA LEU A 93 4.22 -2.72 6.00
C LEU A 93 5.62 -3.29 5.77
N SER A 94 5.98 -4.42 6.39
CA SER A 94 7.32 -5.03 6.27
C SER A 94 7.72 -5.36 4.83
N LYS A 95 6.72 -5.57 3.96
CA LYS A 95 6.90 -5.87 2.54
C LYS A 95 6.69 -4.66 1.62
N LEU A 96 6.36 -3.49 2.16
CA LEU A 96 6.30 -2.25 1.39
C LEU A 96 7.72 -1.68 1.24
N ASP A 97 8.21 -1.67 0.01
CA ASP A 97 9.52 -1.12 -0.33
C ASP A 97 9.43 -0.15 -1.50
N GLY A 98 10.56 0.40 -1.90
CA GLY A 98 10.58 1.38 -2.97
C GLY A 98 10.34 0.85 -4.38
N LYS A 99 10.51 -0.46 -4.58
CA LYS A 99 10.32 -1.08 -5.89
C LYS A 99 8.84 -1.37 -6.12
N ASN A 100 8.10 -1.71 -5.07
CA ASN A 100 6.67 -2.04 -5.18
C ASN A 100 5.73 -0.90 -4.75
N ALA A 101 6.22 0.18 -4.13
CA ALA A 101 5.35 1.23 -3.58
C ALA A 101 4.36 1.82 -4.59
N MET A 102 4.74 1.94 -5.86
CA MET A 102 3.85 2.43 -6.93
C MET A 102 2.72 1.46 -7.26
N ALA A 103 3.03 0.17 -7.41
CA ALA A 103 2.02 -0.87 -7.65
C ALA A 103 1.08 -1.01 -6.44
N VAL A 104 1.63 -0.92 -5.22
CA VAL A 104 0.83 -0.92 -3.98
C VAL A 104 -0.05 0.32 -3.89
N LEU A 105 0.45 1.49 -4.28
CA LEU A 105 -0.33 2.73 -4.33
C LEU A 105 -1.51 2.63 -5.30
N TYR A 106 -1.28 2.07 -6.49
CA TYR A 106 -2.35 1.81 -7.45
C TYR A 106 -3.45 0.94 -6.85
N ALA A 107 -3.08 -0.20 -6.26
CA ALA A 107 -4.04 -1.10 -5.60
C ALA A 107 -4.78 -0.40 -4.45
N ALA A 108 -4.06 0.33 -3.60
CA ALA A 108 -4.62 1.04 -2.46
C ALA A 108 -5.63 2.12 -2.90
N LYS A 109 -5.32 2.90 -3.94
CA LYS A 109 -6.26 3.86 -4.55
C LYS A 109 -7.47 3.15 -5.14
N LYS A 110 -7.26 2.09 -5.92
CA LYS A 110 -8.33 1.32 -6.58
C LYS A 110 -9.35 0.78 -5.57
N TYR A 111 -8.90 0.35 -4.39
CA TYR A 111 -9.77 -0.18 -3.33
C TYR A 111 -9.99 0.80 -2.17
N GLY A 112 -9.64 2.08 -2.29
CA GLY A 112 -9.93 3.11 -1.28
C GLY A 112 -9.27 2.90 0.09
N ILE A 113 -8.11 2.23 0.17
CA ILE A 113 -7.41 1.95 1.43
C ILE A 113 -6.56 3.16 1.85
N ASN A 114 -7.20 4.22 2.35
CA ASN A 114 -6.57 5.51 2.64
C ASN A 114 -5.32 5.42 3.54
N GLY A 115 -5.36 4.56 4.57
CA GLY A 115 -4.22 4.34 5.45
C GLY A 115 -2.99 3.82 4.71
N LEU A 116 -3.17 2.99 3.67
CA LEU A 116 -2.08 2.46 2.86
C LEU A 116 -1.60 3.49 1.83
N ILE A 117 -2.53 4.27 1.25
CA ILE A 117 -2.19 5.37 0.33
C ILE A 117 -1.16 6.31 0.95
N GLY A 118 -1.41 6.76 2.19
CA GLY A 118 -0.48 7.66 2.90
C GLY A 118 0.92 7.06 3.07
N GLN A 119 1.01 5.77 3.41
CA GLN A 119 2.28 5.06 3.62
C GLN A 119 3.04 4.88 2.30
N CYS A 120 2.34 4.58 1.21
CA CYS A 120 2.94 4.52 -0.11
C CYS A 120 3.50 5.88 -0.55
N LEU A 121 2.73 6.96 -0.39
CA LEU A 121 3.17 8.31 -0.75
C LEU A 121 4.38 8.76 0.05
N GLN A 122 4.41 8.48 1.35
CA GLN A 122 5.58 8.74 2.19
C GLN A 122 6.80 7.98 1.66
N LYS A 123 6.65 6.68 1.36
CA LYS A 123 7.74 5.84 0.87
C LYS A 123 8.27 6.30 -0.50
N ILE A 124 7.38 6.62 -1.42
CA ILE A 124 7.69 7.14 -2.76
C ILE A 124 8.41 8.49 -2.63
N SER A 125 7.91 9.40 -1.80
CA SER A 125 8.54 10.71 -1.57
C SER A 125 9.97 10.59 -1.08
N ILE A 126 10.26 9.63 -0.18
CA ILE A 126 11.62 9.35 0.31
C ILE A 126 12.56 8.89 -0.81
N LEU A 127 12.07 8.12 -1.79
CA LEU A 127 12.89 7.63 -2.91
C LEU A 127 13.02 8.69 -4.00
N ASN A 128 12.01 9.51 -4.14
CA ASN A 128 11.98 10.64 -5.06
C ASN A 128 12.97 11.74 -4.63
N LEU A 129 13.22 11.88 -3.33
CA LEU A 129 14.33 12.65 -2.80
C LEU A 129 15.70 12.12 -3.29
N SER A 130 15.84 10.82 -3.57
CA SER A 130 17.07 10.26 -4.13
C SER A 130 17.08 10.21 -5.66
N ASN A 131 15.93 10.34 -6.34
CA ASN A 131 15.82 10.41 -7.79
C ASN A 131 14.67 11.34 -8.25
N VAL A 132 14.96 12.65 -8.29
CA VAL A 132 14.01 13.74 -8.56
C VAL A 132 13.31 13.61 -9.93
N PHE A 133 13.94 13.00 -10.92
CA PHE A 133 13.36 12.85 -12.26
C PHE A 133 12.27 11.76 -12.31
N LEU A 134 12.53 10.61 -11.67
CA LEU A 134 11.58 9.50 -11.63
C LEU A 134 10.31 9.89 -10.85
N ALA A 135 10.50 10.67 -9.78
CA ALA A 135 9.44 11.25 -8.97
C ALA A 135 8.37 11.98 -9.78
N PHE A 136 8.84 12.81 -10.71
CA PHE A 136 8.00 13.72 -11.46
C PHE A 136 7.14 12.98 -12.49
N VAL A 137 7.75 12.05 -13.23
CA VAL A 137 7.02 11.23 -14.22
C VAL A 137 5.95 10.39 -13.54
N GLN A 138 6.25 9.82 -12.37
CA GLN A 138 5.33 9.00 -11.61
C GLN A 138 4.17 9.79 -11.00
N ALA A 139 4.42 11.00 -10.48
CA ALA A 139 3.37 11.86 -9.93
C ALA A 139 2.31 12.24 -10.98
N ARG A 140 2.75 12.51 -12.22
CA ARG A 140 1.84 12.81 -13.34
C ARG A 140 1.05 11.59 -13.83
N LEU A 141 1.62 10.38 -13.74
CA LEU A 141 0.98 9.18 -14.25
C LEU A 141 -0.12 8.65 -13.32
N LEU A 142 -0.03 8.94 -12.01
CA LEU A 142 -0.96 8.46 -10.99
C LEU A 142 -1.95 9.52 -10.47
N ASP A 143 -2.09 10.67 -11.13
CA ASP A 143 -2.92 11.80 -10.68
C ASP A 143 -2.71 12.12 -9.19
N LEU A 144 -1.45 12.28 -8.79
CA LEU A 144 -1.07 12.64 -7.43
C LEU A 144 -0.94 14.16 -7.31
N GLU A 145 -2.06 14.86 -7.42
CA GLU A 145 -2.11 16.33 -7.41
C GLU A 145 -1.44 16.95 -6.18
N GLU A 146 -1.48 16.29 -5.02
CA GLU A 146 -0.81 16.78 -3.80
C GLU A 146 0.72 16.91 -3.95
N LEU A 147 1.35 16.05 -4.76
CA LEU A 147 2.78 16.13 -5.06
C LEU A 147 3.09 17.19 -6.12
N MET A 148 2.08 17.60 -6.89
CA MET A 148 2.12 18.62 -7.93
C MET A 148 1.60 19.98 -7.44
N ASP A 149 1.25 20.10 -6.16
CA ASP A 149 0.75 21.34 -5.57
C ASP A 149 1.93 22.30 -5.29
N PRO A 150 2.02 23.45 -5.99
CA PRO A 150 3.10 24.40 -5.80
C PRO A 150 3.15 24.97 -4.38
N SER A 151 2.02 24.99 -3.66
CA SER A 151 1.94 25.51 -2.29
C SER A 151 2.70 24.67 -1.27
N LYS A 152 2.95 23.38 -1.57
CA LYS A 152 3.71 22.46 -0.72
C LYS A 152 5.23 22.62 -0.90
N GLY A 153 5.67 23.45 -1.85
CA GLY A 153 7.08 23.81 -2.06
C GLY A 153 7.88 22.81 -2.89
N PHE A 154 7.27 21.71 -3.33
CA PHE A 154 7.97 20.65 -4.07
C PHE A 154 7.93 20.86 -5.59
N TYR A 155 6.96 21.61 -6.13
CA TYR A 155 6.77 21.79 -7.58
C TYR A 155 6.70 23.27 -7.98
N ASN A 156 7.51 23.67 -8.95
CA ASN A 156 7.47 24.98 -9.60
C ASN A 156 6.75 24.88 -10.94
N LYS A 157 5.52 25.37 -10.98
CA LYS A 157 4.66 25.38 -12.18
C LYS A 157 5.21 26.22 -13.33
N ALA A 158 5.94 27.30 -13.05
CA ALA A 158 6.46 28.20 -14.09
C ALA A 158 7.62 27.57 -14.87
N GLU A 159 8.39 26.70 -14.21
CA GLU A 159 9.55 26.02 -14.79
C GLU A 159 9.29 24.55 -15.12
N ASP A 160 8.07 24.06 -14.83
CA ASP A 160 7.69 22.64 -14.81
C ASP A 160 8.72 21.77 -14.07
N LYS A 161 9.20 22.26 -12.92
CA LYS A 161 10.37 21.72 -12.21
C LYS A 161 10.05 21.36 -10.76
N VAL A 162 10.38 20.14 -10.35
CA VAL A 162 10.30 19.72 -8.93
C VAL A 162 11.59 20.08 -8.21
N THR A 163 11.49 20.74 -7.07
CA THR A 163 12.62 21.10 -6.21
C THR A 163 12.41 20.48 -4.85
N LEU A 164 13.20 19.46 -4.51
CA LEU A 164 13.23 18.88 -3.19
C LEU A 164 14.48 19.39 -2.46
N ALA A 165 14.29 20.18 -1.41
CA ALA A 165 15.38 20.53 -0.49
C ALA A 165 15.79 19.28 0.29
N ILE A 166 16.92 18.67 -0.08
CA ILE A 166 17.56 17.64 0.73
C ILE A 166 18.34 18.38 1.81
N ASP A 167 17.78 18.51 3.02
CA ASP A 167 18.54 18.92 4.19
C ASP A 167 19.48 17.77 4.58
N ILE A 168 20.72 17.80 4.07
CA ILE A 168 21.78 16.90 4.52
C ILE A 168 22.25 17.39 5.89
N PHE A 169 21.73 16.78 6.96
CA PHE A 169 22.31 16.95 8.30
C PHE A 169 23.63 16.18 8.37
N VAL A 170 24.74 16.87 8.17
CA VAL A 170 26.04 16.36 8.61
C VAL A 170 26.08 16.51 10.13
N GLU A 171 25.86 15.41 10.85
CA GLU A 171 26.11 15.36 12.29
C GLU A 171 27.62 15.29 12.51
N GLU A 172 28.26 16.46 12.58
CA GLU A 172 29.67 16.58 12.94
C GLU A 172 29.83 16.23 14.43
N GLN A 173 30.62 15.19 14.71
CA GLN A 173 31.08 14.87 16.06
C GLN A 173 31.87 16.06 16.61
N LYS A 174 31.21 16.82 17.50
CA LYS A 174 31.73 17.85 18.41
C LYS A 174 32.83 18.76 17.83
N GLY A 175 32.42 19.92 17.32
CA GLY A 175 33.21 21.14 17.44
C GLY A 175 33.05 22.12 16.29
N THR A 176 32.26 23.17 16.53
CA THR A 176 32.18 24.44 15.76
C THR A 176 31.22 24.46 14.55
N LYS A 177 29.99 24.92 14.79
CA LYS A 177 28.96 25.18 13.76
C LYS A 177 29.46 26.23 12.74
N LYS A 178 29.57 25.85 11.46
CA LYS A 178 29.53 26.79 10.33
C LYS A 178 28.45 26.36 9.34
N ARG A 179 27.45 27.22 9.13
CA ARG A 179 26.49 27.09 8.03
C ARG A 179 27.22 27.29 6.71
N LYS A 180 27.18 26.33 5.80
CA LYS A 180 27.48 26.54 4.38
C LYS A 180 26.20 26.32 3.59
N LEU A 181 25.79 27.38 2.89
CA LEU A 181 24.71 27.35 1.92
C LEU A 181 25.37 27.06 0.55
N PHE A 182 25.02 25.94 -0.09
CA PHE A 182 25.37 25.71 -1.49
C PHE A 182 24.22 26.26 -2.35
N ARG A 183 24.56 27.18 -3.26
CA ARG A 183 23.67 27.70 -4.29
C ARG A 183 23.67 26.77 -5.50
#